data_AF-A0A2R6KC67-F1
#
_entry.id   AF-A0A2R6KC67-F1
#
_cell.length_a   1.000
_cell.length_b   1.000
_cell.length_c   1.000
_cell.angle_alpha   90.00
_cell.angle_beta   90.00
_cell.angle_gamma   90.00
#
_symmetry.space_group_name_H-M   'P 1'
#
loop_
_entity.id
_entity.type
_entity.pdbx_description
1 polymer ?
#
loop_
_entity_poly.entity_id
_entity_poly.type
_entity_poly.pdbx_seq_one_letter_code
_entity_poly.pdbx_strand_id
1 'polypeptide(L)'
;MGTKTIRLDDEAYERLANRKREGESFSDAVKRIAGERSLLELAGILSDEEAETMRETITARRDRSRDRSDEIATRLDANKRS
;
A
#
# COMPACT_ATOMS: atom_id res chain seq x y z
N MET A 1 -11.76 16.56 11.79
CA MET A 1 -10.90 15.36 11.78
C MET A 1 -10.24 15.27 10.41
N GLY A 2 -8.91 15.11 10.35
CA GLY A 2 -8.21 14.95 9.07
C GLY A 2 -8.24 13.51 8.58
N THR A 3 -8.38 13.30 7.28
CA THR A 3 -8.26 11.98 6.64
C THR A 3 -6.89 11.88 5.96
N LYS A 4 -6.27 10.69 6.02
CA LYS A 4 -5.09 10.36 5.23
C LYS A 4 -5.41 9.18 4.32
N THR A 5 -4.97 9.25 3.08
CA THR A 5 -5.14 8.20 2.08
C THR A 5 -3.90 7.34 2.04
N ILE A 6 -4.07 6.03 2.19
CA ILE A 6 -2.99 5.04 2.05
C ILE A 6 -3.27 4.14 0.84
N ARG A 7 -2.21 3.68 0.18
CA ARG A 7 -2.32 2.66 -0.87
C ARG A 7 -2.11 1.29 -0.24
N LEU A 8 -3.01 0.36 -0.57
CA LEU A 8 -2.93 -1.05 -0.20
C LEU A 8 -2.66 -1.85 -1.48
N ASP A 9 -1.83 -2.87 -1.39
CA ASP A 9 -1.82 -3.92 -2.42
C ASP A 9 -3.10 -4.77 -2.33
N ASP A 10 -3.36 -5.54 -3.38
CA ASP A 10 -4.59 -6.31 -3.52
C ASP A 10 -4.75 -7.34 -2.39
N GLU A 11 -3.66 -7.99 -1.98
CA GLU A 11 -3.66 -8.97 -0.89
C GLU A 11 -4.02 -8.30 0.45
N ALA A 12 -3.44 -7.14 0.73
CA ALA A 12 -3.74 -6.37 1.94
C ALA A 12 -5.19 -5.86 1.94
N TYR A 13 -5.72 -5.45 0.78
CA TYR A 13 -7.12 -5.07 0.63
C TYR A 13 -8.07 -6.24 0.91
N GLU A 14 -7.81 -7.42 0.32
CA GLU A 14 -8.64 -8.62 0.54
C GLU A 14 -8.62 -9.07 1.99
N ARG A 15 -7.45 -9.07 2.63
CA ARG A 15 -7.32 -9.37 4.07
C ARG A 15 -8.11 -8.40 4.93
N LEU A 16 -8.14 -7.11 4.56
CA LEU A 16 -8.94 -6.10 5.26
C LEU A 16 -10.44 -6.31 5.01
N ALA A 17 -10.83 -6.60 3.77
CA ALA A 17 -12.22 -6.85 3.38
C ALA A 17 -12.81 -8.07 4.08
N ASN A 18 -12.05 -9.18 4.18
CA ASN A 18 -12.47 -10.39 4.88
C ASN A 18 -12.66 -10.21 6.39
N ARG A 19 -11.98 -9.22 6.99
CA ARG A 19 -12.10 -8.90 8.42
C ARG A 19 -13.17 -7.84 8.72
N LYS A 20 -13.74 -7.23 7.68
CA LYS A 20 -14.79 -6.24 7.78
C LYS A 20 -16.11 -6.92 8.13
N ARG A 21 -16.83 -6.40 9.13
CA ARG A 21 -18.15 -6.91 9.51
C ARG A 21 -19.24 -6.32 8.61
N GLU A 22 -20.39 -6.98 8.51
CA GLU A 22 -21.54 -6.43 7.81
C GLU A 22 -21.96 -5.08 8.41
N GLY A 23 -22.21 -4.10 7.54
CA GLY A 23 -22.57 -2.73 7.94
C GLY A 23 -21.42 -1.87 8.48
N GLU A 24 -20.21 -2.42 8.68
CA GLU A 24 -19.02 -1.66 9.12
C GLU A 24 -18.46 -0.82 7.96
N SER A 25 -17.80 0.31 8.24
CA SER A 25 -16.97 0.98 7.21
C SER A 25 -15.53 0.46 7.25
N PHE A 26 -14.76 0.62 6.18
CA PHE A 26 -13.33 0.29 6.20
C PHE A 26 -12.57 1.10 7.26
N SER A 27 -12.98 2.35 7.50
CA SER A 27 -12.36 3.19 8.53
C SER A 27 -12.62 2.63 9.93
N ASP A 28 -13.82 2.08 10.17
CA ASP A 28 -14.17 1.47 11.46
C ASP A 28 -13.47 0.12 11.64
N ALA A 29 -13.36 -0.66 10.57
CA ALA A 29 -12.58 -1.90 10.59
C ALA A 29 -11.10 -1.62 10.94
N VAL A 30 -10.49 -0.61 10.31
CA VAL A 30 -9.12 -0.18 10.63
C VAL A 30 -9.03 0.30 12.08
N LYS A 31 -9.96 1.15 12.54
CA LYS A 31 -9.97 1.65 13.93
C LYS A 31 -10.19 0.53 14.95
N ARG A 32 -10.92 -0.52 14.64
CA ARG A 32 -11.12 -1.67 15.53
C ARG A 32 -9.88 -2.57 15.58
N ILE A 33 -9.30 -2.87 14.41
CA ILE A 33 -8.09 -3.70 14.31
C ILE A 33 -6.89 -2.97 14.94
N ALA A 34 -6.79 -1.65 14.75
CA ALA A 34 -5.71 -0.81 15.29
C ALA A 34 -6.05 -0.12 16.62
N GLY A 35 -7.29 -0.23 17.10
CA GLY A 35 -7.77 0.48 18.30
C GLY A 35 -7.38 -0.21 19.61
N GLU A 36 -7.07 -1.51 19.56
CA GLU A 36 -6.52 -2.25 20.71
C GLU A 36 -4.99 -2.31 20.70
N ARG A 37 -4.35 -2.10 19.54
CA ARG A 37 -2.90 -1.94 19.40
C ARG A 37 -2.63 -0.80 18.46
N SER A 38 -2.27 0.35 19.02
CA SER A 38 -1.88 1.51 18.23
C SER A 38 -0.82 1.09 17.21
N LEU A 39 -0.88 1.59 15.96
CA LEU A 39 0.24 1.40 15.02
C LEU A 39 1.55 1.99 15.59
N LEU A 40 1.47 2.88 16.60
CA LEU A 40 2.61 3.35 17.38
C LEU A 40 3.22 2.27 18.29
N GLU A 41 2.50 1.20 18.63
CA GLU A 41 3.07 0.01 19.30
C GLU A 41 3.84 -0.88 18.31
N LEU A 42 3.58 -0.77 16.99
CA LEU A 42 4.41 -1.39 15.96
C LEU A 42 5.66 -0.55 15.67
N ALA A 43 5.70 0.72 16.11
CA ALA A 43 6.89 1.54 16.02
C ALA A 43 7.95 0.99 16.98
N GLY A 44 9.09 0.53 16.43
CA GLY A 44 10.16 -0.11 17.18
C GLY A 44 10.20 -1.64 17.11
N ILE A 45 9.26 -2.29 16.41
CA ILE A 45 9.35 -3.73 16.10
C ILE A 45 10.46 -4.02 15.09
N LEU A 46 10.62 -3.13 14.11
CA LEU A 46 11.70 -3.17 13.14
C LEU A 46 12.84 -2.29 13.67
N SER A 47 14.05 -2.81 13.64
CA SER A 47 15.25 -1.96 13.76
C SER A 47 15.27 -0.92 12.64
N ASP A 48 16.02 0.17 12.83
CA ASP A 48 16.17 1.21 11.81
C ASP A 48 16.66 0.63 10.46
N GLU A 49 17.50 -0.40 10.53
CA GLU A 49 18.08 -1.10 9.39
C GLU A 49 17.05 -1.97 8.64
N GLU A 50 16.21 -2.71 9.38
CA GLU A 50 15.11 -3.47 8.78
C GLU A 50 14.02 -2.55 8.21
N ALA A 51 13.75 -1.43 8.88
CA ALA A 51 12.83 -0.42 8.40
C ALA A 51 13.36 0.22 7.11
N GLU A 52 14.65 0.51 7.03
CA GLU A 52 15.27 1.05 5.81
C GLU A 52 15.24 0.03 4.66
N THR A 53 15.59 -1.22 4.93
CA THR A 53 15.51 -2.31 3.94
C THR A 53 14.09 -2.44 3.38
N MET A 54 13.08 -2.33 4.23
CA MET A 54 11.68 -2.35 3.82
C MET A 54 11.33 -1.14 2.94
N ARG A 55 11.81 0.07 3.29
CA ARG A 55 11.63 1.29 2.47
C ARG A 55 12.28 1.16 1.10
N GLU A 56 13.51 0.68 1.05
CA GLU A 56 14.25 0.46 -0.21
C GLU A 56 13.53 -0.55 -1.09
N THR A 57 13.09 -1.67 -0.53
CA THR A 57 12.36 -2.71 -1.26
C THR A 57 11.06 -2.17 -1.86
N ILE A 58 10.30 -1.39 -1.09
CA ILE A 58 9.06 -0.75 -1.57
C ILE A 58 9.37 0.25 -2.68
N THR A 59 10.43 1.05 -2.53
CA THR A 59 10.85 2.05 -3.52
C THR A 59 11.25 1.38 -4.83
N ALA A 60 12.11 0.37 -4.77
CA ALA A 60 12.53 -0.41 -5.95
C ALA A 60 11.37 -1.12 -6.65
N ARG A 61 10.32 -1.54 -5.92
CA ARG A 61 9.09 -2.06 -6.55
C ARG A 61 8.30 -0.98 -7.28
N ARG A 62 8.19 0.22 -6.71
CA ARG A 62 7.49 1.35 -7.35
C ARG A 62 8.21 1.84 -8.60
N ASP A 63 9.53 1.94 -8.56
CA ASP A 63 10.30 2.42 -9.71
C ASP A 63 10.20 1.45 -10.87
N ARG A 64 10.38 0.14 -10.64
CA ARG A 64 10.13 -0.88 -11.66
C ARG A 64 8.71 -0.84 -12.24
N SER A 65 7.72 -0.52 -11.42
CA SER A 65 6.34 -0.39 -11.88
C SER A 65 6.15 0.85 -12.75
N ARG A 66 6.84 1.96 -12.45
CA ARG A 66 6.84 3.18 -13.26
C ARG A 66 7.53 2.95 -14.59
N ASP A 67 8.73 2.38 -14.56
CA ASP A 67 9.51 2.08 -15.77
C ASP A 67 8.72 1.20 -16.74
N ARG A 68 8.06 0.16 -16.21
CA ARG A 68 7.17 -0.70 -17.01
C ARG A 68 6.00 0.08 -17.60
N SER A 69 5.41 0.99 -16.82
CA SER A 69 4.26 1.79 -17.29
C SER A 69 4.69 2.76 -18.39
N ASP A 70 5.87 3.37 -18.27
CA ASP A 70 6.45 4.27 -19.27
C ASP A 70 6.86 3.53 -20.55
N GLU A 71 7.40 2.31 -20.42
CA GLU A 71 7.68 1.44 -21.57
C GLU A 71 6.40 1.09 -22.33
N ILE A 72 5.34 0.70 -21.61
CA ILE A 72 4.04 0.38 -22.21
C ILE A 72 3.44 1.61 -22.90
N ALA A 73 3.51 2.79 -22.27
CA ALA A 73 3.05 4.05 -22.87
C ALA A 73 3.79 4.36 -24.17
N THR A 74 5.12 4.26 -24.16
CA THR A 74 5.97 4.51 -25.34
C THR A 74 5.64 3.54 -26.48
N ARG A 75 5.42 2.26 -26.16
CA ARG A 75 5.09 1.23 -27.16
C ARG A 75 3.71 1.47 -27.80
N LEU A 76 2.74 1.93 -27.01
CA LEU A 76 1.41 2.29 -27.50
C LEU A 76 1.44 3.53 -28.39
N ASP A 77 2.25 4.53 -28.06
CA ASP A 77 2.41 5.75 -28.86
C ASP A 77 3.12 5.48 -30.19
N ALA A 78 4.11 4.59 -30.21
CA ALA A 78 4.79 4.17 -31.43
C ALA A 78 3.83 3.43 -32.41
N ASN A 79 2.93 2.60 -31.88
CA ASN A 79 1.98 1.83 -32.69
C ASN A 79 0.83 2.70 -33.26
N LYS A 80 0.57 3.88 -32.70
CA LYS A 80 -0.43 4.84 -33.23
C LYS A 80 0.11 5.73 -34.35
N ARG A 81 1.42 5.73 -34.61
CA ARG A 81 2.09 6.56 -35.62
C ARG A 81 2.50 5.77 -36.87
N SER A 82 2.25 4.47 -36.91
CA SER A 82 2.37 3.61 -38.10
C SER A 82 1.00 3.31 -38.68
#